data_AF-A0AAN1JKI9-F1
#
_entry.id   AF-A0AAN1JKI9-F1
#
_cell.length_a   1.000
_cell.length_b   1.000
_cell.length_c   1.000
_cell.angle_alpha   90.00
_cell.angle_beta   90.00
_cell.angle_gamma   90.00
#
_symmetry.space_group_name_H-M   'P 1'
#
loop_
_entity.id
_entity.type
_entity.pdbx_description
1 polymer ?
#
loop_
_entity_poly.entity_id
_entity_poly.type
_entity_poly.pdbx_seq_one_letter_code
_entity_poly.pdbx_strand_id
1 'polypeptide(L)'
;MTTPTNTTRPNATDLHRAARENGQTVRVALRLWGFDESEVQSWASELPDMNGAIVWKISRVRRETDADIVVHLVKPARRANDAFCWHSIQANRAVLASFAAGRTEMVLFTGREEELPKRRSGHWALAGVLSPQVALARLGRLIAASSTQGAVRRELLRMIAQLLDAE
;
A
#
# COMPACT_ATOMS: atom_id res chain seq x y z
N MET A 1 2.81 -53.26 -34.78
CA MET A 1 3.61 -52.54 -33.77
C MET A 1 2.82 -51.32 -33.33
N THR A 2 2.36 -51.33 -32.08
CA THR A 2 1.53 -50.30 -31.45
C THR A 2 2.41 -49.29 -30.71
N THR A 3 2.33 -48.01 -31.07
CA THR A 3 2.98 -46.91 -30.36
C THR A 3 2.12 -46.52 -29.14
N PRO A 4 2.67 -46.39 -27.92
CA PRO A 4 1.88 -45.93 -26.78
C PRO A 4 1.85 -44.40 -26.74
N THR A 5 0.63 -43.84 -26.79
CA THR A 5 0.34 -42.43 -26.52
C THR A 5 0.51 -42.18 -25.02
N ASN A 6 1.59 -41.51 -24.63
CA ASN A 6 1.82 -41.15 -23.24
C ASN A 6 1.00 -39.89 -22.92
N THR A 7 -0.21 -40.08 -22.39
CA THR A 7 -1.07 -39.00 -21.90
C THR A 7 -0.46 -38.43 -20.63
N THR A 8 0.32 -37.36 -20.76
CA THR A 8 0.86 -36.62 -19.61
C THR A 8 -0.30 -35.95 -18.89
N ARG A 9 -0.76 -36.55 -17.79
CA ARG A 9 -1.61 -35.85 -16.80
C ARG A 9 -0.80 -34.68 -16.24
N PRO A 10 -1.30 -33.44 -16.29
CA PRO A 10 -0.64 -32.35 -15.60
C PRO A 10 -0.71 -32.60 -14.10
N ASN A 11 0.46 -32.71 -13.46
CA ASN A 11 0.57 -32.81 -12.01
C ASN A 11 -0.01 -31.54 -11.39
N ALA A 12 -0.81 -31.70 -10.33
CA ALA A 12 -1.39 -30.58 -9.57
C ALA A 12 -0.34 -29.55 -9.11
N THR A 13 0.91 -29.97 -8.97
CA THR A 13 2.07 -29.14 -8.64
C THR A 13 2.46 -28.15 -9.74
N ASP A 14 2.24 -28.49 -11.01
CA ASP A 14 2.54 -27.60 -12.15
C ASP A 14 1.44 -26.54 -12.35
N LEU A 15 0.19 -26.86 -11.99
CA LEU A 15 -0.90 -25.87 -11.96
C LEU A 15 -0.66 -24.81 -10.86
N HIS A 16 -0.13 -25.22 -9.71
CA HIS A 16 0.26 -24.27 -8.65
C HIS A 16 1.51 -23.45 -9.00
N ARG A 17 2.41 -23.95 -9.84
CA ARG A 17 3.60 -23.21 -10.30
C ARG A 17 3.26 -22.22 -11.41
N ALA A 18 2.46 -22.63 -12.39
CA ALA A 18 1.97 -21.76 -13.46
C ALA A 18 1.07 -20.62 -12.92
N ALA A 19 0.30 -20.86 -11.84
CA ALA A 19 -0.44 -19.80 -11.15
C ALA A 19 0.45 -18.78 -10.43
N ARG A 20 1.68 -19.18 -10.02
CA ARG A 20 2.66 -18.29 -9.36
C ARG A 20 3.45 -17.44 -10.35
N GLU A 21 3.52 -17.84 -11.61
CA GLU A 21 4.29 -17.12 -12.64
C GLU A 21 3.56 -15.88 -13.21
N ASN A 22 2.26 -15.72 -12.94
CA ASN A 22 1.46 -14.54 -13.34
C ASN A 22 1.17 -13.53 -12.21
N GLY A 23 1.58 -13.80 -10.97
CA GLY A 23 1.37 -12.91 -9.84
C GLY A 23 2.65 -12.17 -9.44
N GLN A 24 2.91 -11.00 -10.05
CA GLN A 24 4.02 -10.16 -9.60
C GLN A 24 3.81 -9.74 -8.13
N THR A 25 4.74 -10.13 -7.25
CA THR A 25 4.83 -9.59 -5.89
C THR A 25 4.92 -8.07 -5.94
N VAL A 26 3.98 -7.38 -5.29
CA VAL A 26 3.97 -5.92 -5.20
C VAL A 26 4.87 -5.49 -4.04
N ARG A 27 5.87 -4.65 -4.35
CA ARG A 27 6.74 -4.04 -3.35
C ARG A 27 6.09 -2.75 -2.82
N VAL A 28 5.71 -2.73 -1.56
CA VAL A 28 5.11 -1.57 -0.90
C VAL A 28 6.12 -0.95 0.08
N ALA A 29 6.49 0.30 -0.18
CA ALA A 29 7.29 1.10 0.73
C ALA A 29 6.41 1.93 1.67
N LEU A 30 6.68 1.85 2.97
CA LEU A 30 6.06 2.68 3.98
C LEU A 30 6.94 3.90 4.24
N ARG A 31 6.38 5.10 4.08
CA ARG A 31 7.02 6.35 4.49
C ARG A 31 6.30 6.92 5.69
N LEU A 32 6.99 6.96 6.81
CA LEU A 32 6.41 7.29 8.11
C LEU A 32 6.44 8.80 8.35
N TRP A 33 5.32 9.35 8.81
CA TRP A 33 5.20 10.73 9.24
C TRP A 33 4.56 10.76 10.62
N GLY A 34 5.38 10.97 11.66
CA GLY A 34 4.94 10.99 13.05
C GLY A 34 4.76 9.62 13.70
N PHE A 35 5.03 8.53 12.98
CA PHE A 35 5.14 7.19 13.55
C PHE A 35 6.60 6.88 13.89
N ASP A 36 6.80 6.16 14.99
CA ASP A 36 8.09 5.57 15.29
C ASP A 36 8.32 4.33 14.42
N GLU A 37 9.56 4.12 13.99
CA GLU A 37 9.89 2.99 13.12
C GLU A 37 9.72 1.64 13.84
N SER A 38 10.08 1.56 15.12
CA SER A 38 9.93 0.32 15.90
C SER A 38 8.47 -0.03 16.15
N GLU A 39 7.62 0.98 16.36
CA GLU A 39 6.16 0.82 16.44
C GLU A 39 5.62 0.17 15.17
N VAL A 40 5.94 0.71 13.99
CA VAL A 40 5.44 0.18 12.71
C VAL A 40 6.09 -1.15 12.36
N GLN A 41 7.36 -1.35 12.70
CA GLN A 41 8.06 -2.62 12.49
C GLN A 41 7.43 -3.74 13.33
N SER A 42 6.92 -3.44 14.52
CA SER A 42 6.22 -4.43 15.35
C SER A 42 4.97 -5.01 14.69
N TRP A 43 4.37 -4.28 13.74
CA TRP A 43 3.19 -4.74 12.98
C TRP A 43 3.54 -5.72 11.86
N ALA A 44 4.83 -5.85 11.49
CA ALA A 44 5.24 -6.57 10.29
C ALA A 44 4.77 -8.03 10.25
N SER A 45 4.66 -8.71 11.41
CA SER A 45 4.14 -10.08 11.49
C SER A 45 2.64 -10.21 11.25
N GLU A 46 1.89 -9.11 11.39
CA GLU A 46 0.43 -9.08 11.25
C GLU A 46 -0.01 -8.42 9.95
N LEU A 47 0.91 -7.76 9.25
CA LEU A 47 0.65 -7.27 7.92
C LEU A 47 0.48 -8.45 6.96
N PRO A 48 -0.57 -8.44 6.12
CA PRO A 48 -0.82 -9.55 5.22
C PRO A 48 0.27 -9.59 4.16
N ASP A 49 0.96 -10.72 4.08
CA ASP A 49 1.90 -11.06 3.00
C ASP A 49 1.15 -11.59 1.76
N MET A 50 -0.11 -12.02 1.95
CA MET A 50 -1.01 -12.57 0.94
C MET A 50 -0.33 -13.66 0.11
N ASN A 51 0.29 -14.64 0.79
CA ASN A 51 1.06 -15.73 0.16
C ASN A 51 2.24 -15.23 -0.70
N GLY A 52 2.83 -14.09 -0.33
CA GLY A 52 3.91 -13.44 -1.06
C GLY A 52 3.46 -12.49 -2.17
N ALA A 53 2.17 -12.14 -2.24
CA ALA A 53 1.68 -11.13 -3.19
C ALA A 53 2.09 -9.71 -2.80
N ILE A 54 2.41 -9.45 -1.53
CA ILE A 54 2.94 -8.17 -1.05
C ILE A 54 4.20 -8.35 -0.23
N VAL A 55 5.17 -7.48 -0.46
CA VAL A 55 6.34 -7.28 0.41
C VAL A 55 6.34 -5.85 0.92
N TRP A 56 6.43 -5.72 2.25
CA TRP A 56 6.47 -4.43 2.95
C TRP A 56 7.90 -4.04 3.30
N LYS A 57 8.21 -2.75 3.16
CA LYS A 57 9.50 -2.19 3.59
C LYS A 57 9.31 -0.78 4.13
N ILE A 58 9.91 -0.46 5.28
CA ILE A 58 9.97 0.93 5.74
C ILE A 58 11.07 1.65 4.94
N SER A 59 10.70 2.77 4.30
CA SER A 59 11.58 3.55 3.43
C SER A 59 12.01 4.85 4.10
N ARG A 60 13.31 4.92 4.42
CA ARG A 60 13.96 6.10 5.01
C ARG A 60 14.41 7.14 3.97
N VAL A 61 14.60 6.72 2.71
CA VAL A 61 15.15 7.58 1.65
C VAL A 61 14.05 8.08 0.72
N ARG A 62 14.03 9.40 0.46
CA ARG A 62 12.98 10.05 -0.35
C ARG A 62 13.07 9.71 -1.83
N ARG A 63 14.28 9.61 -2.38
CA ARG A 63 14.51 9.63 -3.83
C ARG A 63 14.68 8.24 -4.46
N GLU A 64 15.18 7.27 -3.70
CA GLU A 64 15.49 5.93 -4.20
C GLU A 64 14.63 4.90 -3.49
N THR A 65 13.69 4.31 -4.23
CA THR A 65 12.93 3.17 -3.76
C THR A 65 12.65 2.28 -4.96
N ASP A 66 12.92 0.99 -4.79
CA ASP A 66 12.58 -0.10 -5.71
C ASP A 66 11.11 -0.54 -5.56
N ALA A 67 10.30 0.27 -4.87
CA ALA A 67 8.92 -0.04 -4.56
C ALA A 67 8.00 0.29 -5.73
N ASP A 68 7.02 -0.58 -5.96
CA ASP A 68 5.95 -0.38 -6.93
C ASP A 68 4.95 0.67 -6.44
N ILE A 69 4.72 0.73 -5.12
CA ILE A 69 3.82 1.66 -4.44
C ILE A 69 4.50 2.22 -3.19
N VAL A 70 4.38 3.53 -2.96
CA VAL A 70 4.73 4.16 -1.68
C VAL A 70 3.47 4.55 -0.92
N VAL A 71 3.31 4.04 0.29
CA VAL A 71 2.25 4.44 1.23
C VAL A 71 2.85 5.39 2.26
N HIS A 72 2.37 6.62 2.26
CA HIS A 72 2.69 7.60 3.29
C HIS A 72 1.78 7.36 4.49
N LEU A 73 2.31 6.76 5.54
CA LEU A 73 1.58 6.54 6.78
C LEU A 73 1.72 7.77 7.68
N VAL A 74 0.61 8.46 7.94
CA VAL A 74 0.62 9.78 8.57
C VAL A 74 -0.15 9.75 9.89
N LYS A 75 0.59 9.91 10.99
CA LYS A 75 0.02 10.14 12.33
C LYS A 75 -0.26 11.64 12.48
N PRO A 76 -1.48 12.04 12.85
CA PRO A 76 -1.74 13.42 13.18
C PRO A 76 -0.87 13.83 14.38
N ALA A 77 0.03 14.79 14.20
CA ALA A 77 0.59 15.55 15.31
C ALA A 77 -0.29 16.77 15.54
N ARG A 78 -1.26 16.67 16.46
CA ARG A 78 -1.79 17.85 17.13
C ARG A 78 -0.99 18.03 18.41
N ARG A 79 -0.28 19.15 18.56
CA ARG A 79 -0.21 19.75 19.89
C ARG A 79 -1.61 20.29 20.19
N ALA A 80 -2.06 20.17 21.44
CA ALA A 80 -3.30 20.82 21.84
C ALA A 80 -3.21 22.31 21.43
N ASN A 81 -4.11 22.76 20.55
CA ASN A 81 -4.23 24.10 19.95
C ASN A 81 -3.55 24.38 18.60
N ASP A 82 -2.91 23.41 17.93
CA ASP A 82 -2.43 23.66 16.56
C ASP A 82 -3.56 23.50 15.54
N ALA A 83 -3.79 24.53 14.73
CA ALA A 83 -4.78 24.54 13.65
C ALA A 83 -4.43 23.61 12.47
N PHE A 84 -3.21 23.05 12.45
CA PHE A 84 -2.69 22.27 11.31
C PHE A 84 -1.81 21.10 11.76
N CYS A 85 -1.97 19.95 11.07
CA CYS A 85 -1.05 18.83 11.22
C CYS A 85 0.18 18.99 10.31
N TRP A 86 1.35 19.23 10.90
CA TRP A 86 2.60 19.42 10.15
C TRP A 86 2.98 18.17 9.31
N HIS A 87 2.73 16.98 9.84
CA HIS A 87 2.99 15.72 9.13
C HIS A 87 2.15 15.59 7.85
N SER A 88 0.88 15.99 7.88
CA SER A 88 0.01 15.97 6.69
C SER A 88 0.49 16.94 5.60
N ILE A 89 1.00 18.11 5.98
CA ILE A 89 1.57 19.07 5.01
C ILE A 89 2.84 18.50 4.35
N GLN A 90 3.72 17.87 5.12
CA GLN A 90 4.94 17.26 4.58
C GLN A 90 4.63 16.08 3.66
N ALA A 91 3.69 15.21 4.05
CA ALA A 91 3.21 14.12 3.23
C ALA A 91 2.62 14.64 1.91
N ASN A 92 1.77 15.68 1.96
CA ASN A 92 1.18 16.30 0.77
C ASN A 92 2.24 16.84 -0.20
N ARG A 93 3.28 17.51 0.32
CA ARG A 93 4.41 17.99 -0.49
C ARG A 93 5.23 16.85 -1.09
N ALA A 94 5.37 15.74 -0.36
CA ALA A 94 6.07 14.57 -0.86
C ALA A 94 5.31 13.93 -2.02
N VAL A 95 4.00 13.72 -1.88
CA VAL A 95 3.14 13.17 -2.93
C VAL A 95 3.12 14.07 -4.17
N LEU A 96 3.06 15.40 -4.00
CA LEU A 96 3.12 16.34 -5.11
C LEU A 96 4.43 16.19 -5.92
N ALA A 97 5.58 16.07 -5.22
CA ALA A 97 6.87 15.88 -5.88
C ALA A 97 6.95 14.54 -6.62
N SER A 98 6.34 13.49 -6.06
CA SER A 98 6.31 12.16 -6.65
C SER A 98 5.41 12.05 -7.87
N PHE A 99 4.32 12.82 -7.91
CA PHE A 99 3.46 12.95 -9.09
C PHE A 99 4.25 13.45 -10.30
N ALA A 100 5.08 14.49 -10.12
CA ALA A 100 5.96 15.01 -11.15
C ALA A 100 7.01 13.98 -11.63
N ALA A 101 7.36 13.01 -10.78
CA ALA A 101 8.29 11.92 -11.09
C ALA A 101 7.61 10.64 -11.60
N GLY A 102 6.30 10.66 -11.88
CA GLY A 102 5.59 9.50 -12.42
C GLY A 102 5.39 8.34 -11.45
N ARG A 103 5.65 8.53 -10.15
CA ARG A 103 5.56 7.46 -9.15
C ARG A 103 4.12 7.18 -8.73
N THR A 104 3.93 6.00 -8.14
CA THR A 104 2.64 5.53 -7.61
C THR A 104 2.67 5.64 -6.09
N GLU A 105 2.04 6.68 -5.55
CA GLU A 105 2.07 6.96 -4.12
C GLU A 105 0.66 7.32 -3.61
N MET A 106 0.36 6.93 -2.38
CA MET A 106 -0.86 7.33 -1.68
C MET A 106 -0.57 7.65 -0.21
N VAL A 107 -1.52 8.30 0.45
CA VAL A 107 -1.48 8.60 1.88
C VAL A 107 -2.51 7.76 2.62
N LEU A 108 -2.10 7.12 3.71
CA LEU A 108 -2.99 6.59 4.73
C LEU A 108 -2.90 7.51 5.96
N PHE A 109 -3.94 8.30 6.16
CA PHE A 109 -4.02 9.27 7.25
C PHE A 109 -4.80 8.69 8.42
N THR A 110 -4.18 8.66 9.60
CA THR A 110 -4.75 7.99 10.78
C THR A 110 -5.43 8.97 11.75
N GLY A 111 -5.70 10.19 11.30
CA GLY A 111 -6.44 11.21 12.05
C GLY A 111 -7.86 11.39 11.54
N ARG A 112 -8.52 12.43 12.03
CA ARG A 112 -9.90 12.79 11.66
C ARG A 112 -9.93 13.63 10.40
N GLU A 113 -11.06 13.65 9.71
CA GLU A 113 -11.21 14.38 8.45
C GLU A 113 -10.92 15.88 8.62
N GLU A 114 -11.31 16.47 9.75
CA GLU A 114 -11.02 17.88 10.06
C GLU A 114 -9.53 18.21 10.21
N GLU A 115 -8.66 17.20 10.33
CA GLU A 115 -7.21 17.33 10.44
C GLU A 115 -6.50 17.20 9.09
N LEU A 116 -7.24 16.87 8.03
CA LEU A 116 -6.70 16.81 6.67
C LEU A 116 -6.42 18.21 6.12
N PRO A 117 -5.40 18.34 5.25
CA PRO A 117 -5.21 19.58 4.52
C PRO A 117 -6.37 19.83 3.56
N LYS A 118 -6.83 21.07 3.48
CA LYS A 118 -7.91 21.50 2.57
C LYS A 118 -7.63 21.20 1.10
N ARG A 119 -6.35 21.20 0.70
CA ARG A 119 -5.90 20.85 -0.66
C ARG A 119 -4.96 19.66 -0.58
N ARG A 120 -5.37 18.55 -1.21
CA ARG A 120 -4.67 17.27 -1.21
C ARG A 120 -4.14 16.96 -2.61
N SER A 121 -2.89 16.53 -2.68
CA SER A 121 -2.23 16.03 -3.89
C SER A 121 -2.28 14.51 -3.86
N GLY A 122 -2.51 13.89 -5.01
CA GLY A 122 -2.58 12.44 -5.14
C GLY A 122 -3.75 11.80 -4.36
N HIS A 123 -3.57 10.54 -3.99
CA HIS A 123 -4.62 9.73 -3.36
C HIS A 123 -4.44 9.70 -1.84
N TRP A 124 -5.54 9.93 -1.13
CA TRP A 124 -5.59 9.95 0.34
C TRP A 124 -6.70 9.02 0.77
N ALA A 125 -6.42 8.20 1.78
CA ALA A 125 -7.37 7.38 2.49
C ALA A 125 -7.32 7.77 3.97
N LEU A 126 -8.49 7.86 4.61
CA LEU A 126 -8.62 7.94 6.06
C LEU A 126 -8.62 6.53 6.68
N ALA A 127 -8.05 6.40 7.86
CA ALA A 127 -8.20 5.20 8.68
C ALA A 127 -9.59 5.13 9.34
N GLY A 128 -10.28 6.27 9.46
CA GLY A 128 -11.57 6.36 10.14
C GLY A 128 -11.48 5.92 11.60
N VAL A 129 -12.31 4.95 11.97
CA VAL A 129 -12.35 4.35 13.31
C VAL A 129 -11.33 3.23 13.52
N LEU A 130 -10.67 2.77 12.45
CA LEU A 130 -9.71 1.67 12.51
C LEU A 130 -8.41 2.11 13.18
N SER A 131 -7.77 1.19 13.92
CA SER A 131 -6.40 1.42 14.36
C SER A 131 -5.47 1.54 13.14
N PRO A 132 -4.34 2.29 13.24
CA PRO A 132 -3.37 2.43 12.15
C PRO A 132 -2.94 1.09 11.54
N GLN A 133 -2.70 0.09 12.39
CA GLN A 133 -2.30 -1.25 11.99
C GLN A 133 -3.40 -1.96 11.19
N VAL A 134 -4.65 -1.92 11.67
CA VAL A 134 -5.78 -2.57 10.99
C VAL A 134 -6.08 -1.89 9.65
N ALA A 135 -6.05 -0.55 9.61
CA ALA A 135 -6.21 0.21 8.38
C ALA A 135 -5.11 -0.13 7.35
N LEU A 136 -3.86 -0.23 7.80
CA LEU A 136 -2.73 -0.59 6.94
C LEU A 136 -2.83 -2.03 6.43
N ALA A 137 -3.21 -2.98 7.28
CA ALA A 137 -3.45 -4.36 6.88
C ALA A 137 -4.57 -4.45 5.83
N ARG A 138 -5.67 -3.72 6.03
CA ARG A 138 -6.78 -3.65 5.07
C ARG A 138 -6.35 -3.05 3.73
N LEU A 139 -5.61 -1.94 3.77
CA LEU A 139 -5.03 -1.34 2.58
C LEU A 139 -4.17 -2.35 1.81
N GLY A 140 -3.35 -3.11 2.53
CA GLY A 140 -2.59 -4.24 1.98
C GLY A 140 -3.46 -5.23 1.20
N ARG A 141 -4.54 -5.72 1.81
CA ARG A 141 -5.45 -6.68 1.15
C ARG A 141 -6.05 -6.10 -0.13
N LEU A 142 -6.43 -4.82 -0.12
CA LEU A 142 -7.00 -4.15 -1.30
C LEU A 142 -5.95 -4.00 -2.42
N ILE A 143 -4.71 -3.67 -2.08
CA ILE A 143 -3.59 -3.64 -3.04
C ILE A 143 -3.36 -5.03 -3.65
N ALA A 144 -3.29 -6.08 -2.82
CA ALA A 144 -3.06 -7.45 -3.28
C ALA A 144 -4.20 -7.99 -4.16
N ALA A 145 -5.45 -7.71 -3.80
CA ALA A 145 -6.59 -8.14 -4.59
C ALA A 145 -6.55 -7.53 -6.01
N SER A 146 -6.05 -6.30 -6.11
CA SER A 146 -6.11 -5.51 -7.33
C SER A 146 -4.87 -5.63 -8.23
N SER A 147 -3.75 -6.13 -7.70
CA SER A 147 -2.55 -6.42 -8.48
C SER A 147 -2.70 -7.63 -9.41
N THR A 148 -3.73 -8.45 -9.20
CA THR A 148 -4.07 -9.60 -10.06
C THR A 148 -4.63 -9.20 -11.44
N GLN A 149 -4.91 -7.91 -11.68
CA GLN A 149 -5.59 -7.41 -12.89
C GLN A 149 -4.70 -6.63 -13.88
N GLY A 150 -3.37 -6.72 -13.80
CA GLY A 150 -2.44 -6.07 -14.75
C GLY A 150 -2.04 -4.65 -14.36
N ALA A 151 -1.55 -3.84 -15.32
CA ALA A 151 -0.90 -2.55 -15.06
C ALA A 151 -1.88 -1.50 -14.50
N VAL A 152 -2.01 -1.54 -13.19
CA VAL A 152 -2.97 -0.81 -12.40
C VAL A 152 -2.18 0.03 -11.42
N ARG A 153 -2.15 1.37 -11.58
CA ARG A 153 -1.33 2.19 -10.67
C ARG A 153 -2.00 3.41 -10.08
N ARG A 154 -2.69 4.25 -10.86
CA ARG A 154 -3.34 5.46 -10.29
C ARG A 154 -4.84 5.29 -10.05
N GLU A 155 -5.55 4.72 -11.01
CA GLU A 155 -7.00 4.53 -10.90
C GLU A 155 -7.37 3.58 -9.76
N LEU A 156 -6.55 2.57 -9.51
CA LEU A 156 -6.72 1.72 -8.35
C LEU A 156 -6.48 2.43 -7.03
N LEU A 157 -5.44 3.26 -6.92
CA LEU A 157 -5.24 4.00 -5.68
C LEU A 157 -6.43 4.93 -5.39
N ARG A 158 -7.08 5.45 -6.44
CA ARG A 158 -8.35 6.17 -6.32
C ARG A 158 -9.47 5.27 -5.78
N MET A 159 -9.67 4.09 -6.36
CA MET A 159 -10.70 3.14 -5.90
C MET A 159 -10.44 2.65 -4.46
N ILE A 160 -9.20 2.30 -4.13
CA ILE A 160 -8.79 1.87 -2.79
C ILE A 160 -9.04 2.97 -1.78
N ALA A 161 -8.67 4.22 -2.10
CA ALA A 161 -8.94 5.36 -1.23
C ALA A 161 -10.43 5.52 -0.95
N GLN A 162 -11.27 5.46 -2.00
CA GLN A 162 -12.72 5.55 -1.85
C GLN A 162 -13.32 4.41 -1.00
N LEU A 163 -12.80 3.18 -1.14
CA LEU A 163 -13.26 2.04 -0.34
C LEU A 163 -12.85 2.12 1.13
N LEU A 164 -11.75 2.80 1.44
CA LEU A 164 -11.32 3.03 2.81
C LEU A 164 -12.07 4.21 3.46
N ASP A 165 -12.40 5.25 2.68
CA ASP A 165 -13.14 6.42 3.17
C ASP A 165 -14.64 6.17 3.42
N ALA A 166 -15.20 5.08 2.87
CA ALA A 166 -16.63 4.77 2.95
C ALA A 166 -17.08 4.06 4.25
N GLU A 167 -16.18 3.86 5.21
CA GLU A 167 -16.47 3.23 6.52
C GLU A 167 -16.16 4.15 7.71
#